data_AF-A0AAP0C6Q2-F1
#
_entry.id   AF-A0AAP0C6Q2-F1
#
_cell.length_a   1.000
_cell.length_b   1.000
_cell.length_c   1.000
_cell.angle_alpha   90.00
_cell.angle_beta   90.00
_cell.angle_gamma   90.00
#
_symmetry.space_group_name_H-M   'P 1'
#
loop_
_entity.id
_entity.type
_entity.pdbx_description
1 polymer ?
#
loop_
_entity_poly.entity_id
_entity_poly.type
_entity_poly.pdbx_seq_one_letter_code
_entity_poly.pdbx_strand_id
1 'polypeptide(L)'
;MATSSTLLESARPFLCKDLNSIDKNLPKLLTILHSTGTDECWHRSGTFYDHLYQVYRILKLWKAPDPVCTFGLFHSAYSNSYSDDLAIFGSLTNRETVRQHVGPVAESLIHLFCIVPRYTLIDEDLVFRYTDAELREHLQASSEYSLKRHHGHLELVVPPVFDRCTKVLDPGEQMMARDLYWEAVYHDQPSNKEMGEELLIKCIEMNPFVGEPHVLLSQFYMSRGRFEEGKREGEKGLGLLLEWGCAWDKRVSWEGWVSWCRVLVSKAKERSWPHTSWGIISLGHVK
;
A
#
# COMPACT_ATOMS: atom_id res chain seq x y z
N MET A 1 11.65 12.44 10.57
CA MET A 1 10.85 11.27 10.14
C MET A 1 9.51 11.33 10.85
N ALA A 2 8.41 10.92 10.22
CA ALA A 2 7.13 10.80 10.91
C ALA A 2 7.24 9.75 12.01
N THR A 3 6.66 10.00 13.17
CA THR A 3 6.60 8.98 14.25
C THR A 3 5.46 8.01 13.98
N SER A 4 5.52 6.80 14.52
CA SER A 4 4.41 5.83 14.42
C SER A 4 3.07 6.42 14.93
N SER A 5 3.09 7.37 15.88
CA SER A 5 1.89 8.08 16.34
C SER A 5 1.27 8.94 15.23
N THR A 6 2.08 9.77 14.55
CA THR A 6 1.59 10.66 13.47
C THR A 6 1.09 9.90 12.24
N LEU A 7 1.72 8.76 11.93
CA LEU A 7 1.25 7.87 10.86
C LEU A 7 -0.08 7.22 11.22
N LEU A 8 -0.24 6.76 12.46
CA LEU A 8 -1.47 6.14 12.93
C LEU A 8 -2.64 7.14 12.97
N GLU A 9 -2.38 8.39 13.37
CA GLU A 9 -3.37 9.48 13.31
C GLU A 9 -3.87 9.71 11.87
N SER A 10 -2.96 9.69 10.89
CA SER A 10 -3.31 9.83 9.48
C SER A 10 -4.08 8.63 8.93
N ALA A 11 -3.83 7.44 9.47
CA ALA A 11 -4.49 6.19 9.08
C ALA A 11 -5.85 5.96 9.76
N ARG A 12 -6.08 6.55 10.94
CA ARG A 12 -7.29 6.34 11.74
C ARG A 12 -8.59 6.55 10.95
N PRO A 13 -8.76 7.63 10.16
CA PRO A 13 -9.98 7.81 9.36
C PRO A 13 -10.27 6.65 8.40
N PHE A 14 -9.23 6.04 7.80
CA PHE A 14 -9.39 4.86 6.94
C PHE A 14 -9.80 3.62 7.74
N LEU A 15 -9.17 3.39 8.90
CA LEU A 15 -9.49 2.28 9.79
C LEU A 15 -10.94 2.35 10.32
N CYS A 16 -11.43 3.57 10.58
CA CYS A 16 -12.77 3.83 11.07
C CYS A 16 -13.81 4.01 9.95
N LYS A 17 -13.38 3.99 8.67
CA LYS A 17 -14.22 4.29 7.50
C LYS A 17 -14.90 5.67 7.57
N ASP A 18 -14.26 6.63 8.22
CA ASP A 18 -14.74 8.02 8.30
C ASP A 18 -14.29 8.80 7.06
N LEU A 19 -15.04 8.60 5.97
CA LEU A 19 -14.72 9.16 4.65
C LEU A 19 -14.66 10.70 4.64
N ASN A 20 -15.54 11.36 5.40
CA ASN A 20 -15.60 12.83 5.45
C ASN A 20 -14.36 13.43 6.09
N SER A 21 -13.80 12.76 7.09
CA SER A 21 -12.54 13.17 7.74
C SER A 21 -11.31 12.93 6.86
N ILE A 22 -11.38 11.99 5.91
CA ILE A 22 -10.30 11.78 4.92
C ILE A 22 -10.31 12.91 3.89
N ASP A 23 -11.47 13.17 3.30
CA ASP A 23 -11.72 14.21 2.30
C ASP A 23 -13.23 14.40 2.16
N LYS A 24 -13.70 15.66 2.26
CA LYS A 24 -15.12 16.01 2.19
C LYS A 24 -15.77 15.60 0.87
N ASN A 25 -15.00 15.50 -0.22
CA ASN A 25 -15.49 15.09 -1.53
C ASN A 25 -15.49 13.56 -1.73
N LEU A 26 -14.74 12.81 -0.90
CA LEU A 26 -14.58 11.37 -1.07
C LEU A 26 -15.91 10.60 -1.09
N PRO A 27 -16.89 10.84 -0.20
CA PRO A 27 -18.17 10.15 -0.27
C PRO A 27 -18.86 10.27 -1.64
N LYS A 28 -18.88 11.49 -2.20
CA LYS A 28 -19.44 11.76 -3.53
C LYS A 28 -18.68 11.00 -4.63
N LEU A 29 -17.36 11.00 -4.55
CA LEU A 29 -16.50 10.29 -5.52
C LEU A 29 -16.72 8.77 -5.49
N LEU A 30 -16.85 8.18 -4.31
CA LEU A 30 -17.12 6.75 -4.17
C LEU A 30 -18.52 6.38 -4.67
N THR A 31 -19.54 7.23 -4.44
CA THR A 31 -20.87 7.03 -5.04
C THR A 31 -20.81 6.96 -6.56
N ILE A 32 -19.98 7.78 -7.20
CA ILE A 32 -19.79 7.75 -8.65
C ILE A 32 -19.16 6.42 -9.08
N LEU A 33 -18.08 5.98 -8.41
CA LEU A 33 -17.47 4.68 -8.71
C LEU A 33 -18.48 3.53 -8.57
N HIS A 34 -19.24 3.49 -7.48
CA HIS A 34 -20.28 2.48 -7.30
C HIS A 34 -21.30 2.47 -8.44
N SER A 35 -21.71 3.65 -8.93
CA SER A 35 -22.66 3.75 -10.05
C SER A 35 -22.13 3.21 -11.39
N THR A 36 -20.82 3.00 -11.50
CA THR A 36 -20.18 2.45 -12.70
C THR A 36 -20.01 0.94 -12.67
N GLY A 37 -20.40 0.26 -11.59
CA GLY A 37 -20.28 -1.20 -11.47
C GLY A 37 -18.87 -1.70 -11.14
N THR A 38 -17.96 -0.83 -10.68
CA THR A 38 -16.59 -1.22 -10.31
C THR A 38 -16.51 -2.28 -9.22
N ASP A 39 -17.56 -2.38 -8.39
CA ASP A 39 -17.69 -3.38 -7.33
C ASP A 39 -18.04 -4.78 -7.86
N GLU A 40 -18.58 -4.88 -9.07
CA GLU A 40 -18.94 -6.15 -9.72
C GLU A 40 -17.76 -6.73 -10.52
N CYS A 41 -16.77 -5.89 -10.86
CA CYS A 41 -15.60 -6.28 -11.61
C CYS A 41 -14.54 -6.91 -10.71
N TRP A 42 -14.29 -8.21 -10.85
CA TRP A 42 -13.17 -8.88 -10.20
C TRP A 42 -11.82 -8.32 -10.69
N HIS A 43 -10.92 -8.01 -9.75
CA HIS A 43 -9.60 -7.49 -10.04
C HIS A 43 -8.53 -8.04 -9.09
N ARG A 44 -7.80 -9.05 -9.58
CA ARG A 44 -6.69 -9.76 -8.90
C ARG A 44 -7.10 -10.42 -7.58
N SER A 45 -7.23 -9.65 -6.51
CA SER A 45 -7.41 -10.11 -5.12
C SER A 45 -8.62 -9.46 -4.42
N GLY A 46 -9.53 -8.87 -5.18
CA GLY A 46 -10.71 -8.16 -4.70
C GLY A 46 -11.50 -7.59 -5.87
N THR A 47 -12.30 -6.54 -5.63
CA THR A 47 -13.00 -5.82 -6.69
C THR A 47 -12.11 -4.73 -7.30
N PHE A 48 -12.47 -4.25 -8.49
CA PHE A 48 -11.79 -3.11 -9.08
C PHE A 48 -11.99 -1.84 -8.24
N TYR A 49 -13.17 -1.68 -7.61
CA TYR A 49 -13.40 -0.66 -6.60
C TYR A 49 -12.38 -0.72 -5.45
N ASP A 50 -12.15 -1.90 -4.88
CA ASP A 50 -11.19 -2.09 -3.80
C ASP A 50 -9.77 -1.70 -4.23
N HIS A 51 -9.39 -2.00 -5.46
CA HIS A 51 -8.10 -1.61 -6.01
C HIS A 51 -7.96 -0.07 -6.08
N LEU A 52 -8.95 0.61 -6.65
CA LEU A 52 -8.96 2.07 -6.79
C LEU A 52 -8.92 2.77 -5.43
N TYR A 53 -9.74 2.30 -4.48
CA TYR A 53 -9.78 2.85 -3.13
C TYR A 53 -8.46 2.64 -2.37
N GLN A 54 -7.80 1.49 -2.57
CA GLN A 54 -6.48 1.22 -1.99
C GLN A 54 -5.41 2.18 -2.54
N VAL A 55 -5.39 2.43 -3.85
CA VAL A 55 -4.47 3.42 -4.45
C VAL A 55 -4.69 4.80 -3.85
N TYR A 56 -5.95 5.23 -3.72
CA TYR A 56 -6.30 6.51 -3.07
C TYR A 56 -5.78 6.57 -1.62
N ARG A 57 -5.97 5.49 -0.84
CA ARG A 57 -5.47 5.40 0.54
C ARG A 57 -3.95 5.54 0.60
N ILE A 58 -3.21 4.83 -0.25
CA ILE A 58 -1.75 4.91 -0.30
C ILE A 58 -1.31 6.36 -0.53
N LEU A 59 -1.87 7.02 -1.54
CA LEU A 59 -1.52 8.40 -1.90
C LEU A 59 -1.85 9.40 -0.79
N LYS A 60 -3.02 9.27 -0.13
CA LYS A 60 -3.39 10.12 1.00
C LYS A 60 -2.49 9.90 2.22
N LEU A 61 -2.09 8.66 2.50
CA LEU A 61 -1.16 8.35 3.59
C LEU A 61 0.24 8.91 3.31
N TRP A 62 0.69 8.90 2.06
CA TRP A 62 1.92 9.54 1.61
C TRP A 62 1.86 11.07 1.59
N LYS A 63 0.68 11.65 1.86
CA LYS A 63 0.42 13.10 1.81
C LYS A 63 0.57 13.69 0.40
N ALA A 64 0.27 12.91 -0.62
CA ALA A 64 0.25 13.41 -1.99
C ALA A 64 -0.83 14.51 -2.14
N PRO A 65 -0.65 15.47 -3.06
CA PRO A 65 -1.66 16.49 -3.33
C PRO A 65 -3.03 15.87 -3.65
N ASP A 66 -4.12 16.52 -3.22
CA ASP A 66 -5.47 16.00 -3.43
C ASP A 66 -5.79 15.67 -4.91
N PRO A 67 -5.38 16.48 -5.92
CA PRO A 67 -5.57 16.11 -7.32
C PRO A 67 -4.86 14.80 -7.72
N VAL A 68 -3.71 14.49 -7.12
CA VAL A 68 -2.97 13.23 -7.36
C VAL A 68 -3.69 12.07 -6.70
N CYS A 69 -4.24 12.27 -5.50
CA CYS A 69 -5.05 11.25 -4.82
C CYS A 69 -6.30 10.92 -5.63
N THR A 70 -7.05 11.94 -6.05
CA THR A 70 -8.24 11.80 -6.90
C THR A 70 -7.90 11.17 -8.25
N PHE A 71 -6.76 11.53 -8.84
CA PHE A 71 -6.22 10.83 -10.01
C PHE A 71 -6.06 9.33 -9.72
N GLY A 72 -5.42 8.93 -8.62
CA GLY A 72 -5.26 7.54 -8.24
C GLY A 72 -6.59 6.78 -8.08
N LEU A 73 -7.63 7.45 -7.58
CA LEU A 73 -8.98 6.89 -7.44
C LEU A 73 -9.69 6.65 -8.79
N PHE A 74 -9.35 7.42 -9.82
CA PHE A 74 -9.95 7.37 -11.15
C PHE A 74 -8.94 7.06 -12.26
N HIS A 75 -7.79 6.46 -11.92
CA HIS A 75 -6.64 6.39 -12.85
C HIS A 75 -6.91 5.55 -14.11
N SER A 76 -8.00 4.79 -14.13
CA SER A 76 -8.44 3.99 -15.27
C SER A 76 -9.84 4.43 -15.76
N ALA A 77 -10.10 5.75 -15.74
CA ALA A 77 -11.40 6.31 -16.11
C ALA A 77 -11.83 6.00 -17.55
N TYR A 78 -10.89 6.00 -18.50
CA TYR A 78 -11.17 6.02 -19.94
C TYR A 78 -10.78 4.74 -20.69
N SER A 79 -10.57 3.61 -19.99
CA SER A 79 -9.76 2.47 -20.47
C SER A 79 -8.27 2.84 -20.59
N ASN A 80 -7.39 1.85 -20.66
CA ASN A 80 -5.96 2.07 -20.77
C ASN A 80 -5.28 0.97 -21.60
N SER A 81 -4.06 1.24 -22.08
CA SER A 81 -3.30 0.37 -23.01
C SER A 81 -3.01 -1.08 -22.57
N TYR A 82 -3.30 -1.47 -21.32
CA TYR A 82 -3.09 -2.84 -20.82
C TYR A 82 -4.41 -3.55 -20.48
N SER A 83 -5.56 -2.88 -20.57
CA SER A 83 -6.83 -3.43 -20.10
C SER A 83 -7.98 -2.82 -20.90
N ASP A 84 -8.15 -3.31 -22.14
CA ASP A 84 -9.23 -2.85 -23.04
C ASP A 84 -10.63 -2.99 -22.40
N ASP A 85 -10.81 -3.91 -21.42
CA ASP A 85 -12.08 -4.23 -20.77
C ASP A 85 -12.32 -3.58 -19.38
N LEU A 86 -11.37 -2.80 -18.83
CA LEU A 86 -11.49 -2.21 -17.48
C LEU A 86 -11.47 -0.68 -17.52
N ALA A 87 -12.53 -0.09 -18.05
CA ALA A 87 -12.79 1.33 -17.95
C ALA A 87 -13.84 1.62 -16.87
N ILE A 88 -13.59 2.61 -16.00
CA ILE A 88 -14.60 3.08 -15.03
C ILE A 88 -15.79 3.69 -15.78
N PHE A 89 -15.54 4.44 -16.86
CA PHE A 89 -16.59 5.00 -17.68
C PHE A 89 -16.66 4.31 -19.04
N GLY A 90 -17.87 4.03 -19.51
CA GLY A 90 -18.08 3.53 -20.87
C GLY A 90 -17.57 4.51 -21.93
N SER A 91 -17.27 3.99 -23.13
CA SER A 91 -16.66 4.71 -24.27
C SER A 91 -17.38 5.99 -24.71
N LEU A 92 -18.63 6.18 -24.30
CA LEU A 92 -19.46 7.35 -24.59
C LEU A 92 -19.25 8.52 -23.63
N THR A 93 -18.49 8.34 -22.55
CA THR A 93 -18.31 9.38 -21.53
C THR A 93 -17.27 10.41 -21.98
N ASN A 94 -17.72 11.66 -22.14
CA ASN A 94 -16.83 12.77 -22.50
C ASN A 94 -15.93 13.17 -21.31
N ARG A 95 -14.71 13.59 -21.61
CA ARG A 95 -13.72 14.14 -20.66
C ARG A 95 -14.29 15.25 -19.79
N GLU A 96 -15.13 16.10 -20.35
CA GLU A 96 -15.74 17.21 -19.61
C GLU A 96 -16.63 16.72 -18.45
N THR A 97 -17.36 15.62 -18.63
CA THR A 97 -18.16 15.03 -17.56
C THR A 97 -17.27 14.56 -16.41
N VAL A 98 -16.18 13.86 -16.69
CA VAL A 98 -15.24 13.41 -15.65
C VAL A 98 -14.60 14.62 -14.97
N ARG A 99 -14.18 15.63 -15.74
CA ARG A 99 -13.60 16.88 -15.23
C ARG A 99 -14.49 17.58 -14.21
N GLN A 100 -15.81 17.60 -14.44
CA GLN A 100 -16.76 18.19 -13.49
C GLN A 100 -16.84 17.44 -12.15
N HIS A 101 -16.53 16.15 -12.14
CA HIS A 101 -16.53 15.34 -10.92
C HIS A 101 -15.20 15.41 -10.15
N VAL A 102 -14.07 15.32 -10.87
CA VAL A 102 -12.73 15.15 -10.25
C VAL A 102 -11.90 16.43 -10.24
N GLY A 103 -12.31 17.45 -10.99
CA GLY A 103 -11.59 18.70 -11.19
C GLY A 103 -10.60 18.66 -12.36
N PRO A 104 -10.17 19.83 -12.87
CA PRO A 104 -9.36 19.94 -14.09
C PRO A 104 -7.97 19.33 -13.97
N VAL A 105 -7.33 19.48 -12.81
CA VAL A 105 -5.96 18.97 -12.58
C VAL A 105 -5.98 17.44 -12.53
N ALA A 106 -6.87 16.85 -11.73
CA ALA A 106 -6.98 15.40 -11.63
C ALA A 106 -7.39 14.77 -12.98
N GLU A 107 -8.37 15.36 -13.68
CA GLU A 107 -8.79 14.86 -15.00
C GLU A 107 -7.65 14.90 -16.02
N SER A 108 -6.82 15.95 -16.01
CA SER A 108 -5.67 16.03 -16.91
C SER A 108 -4.65 14.91 -16.65
N LEU A 109 -4.40 14.57 -15.38
CA LEU A 109 -3.53 13.45 -14.99
C LEU A 109 -4.13 12.10 -15.39
N ILE A 110 -5.43 11.91 -15.15
CA ILE A 110 -6.17 10.70 -15.53
C ILE A 110 -6.08 10.48 -17.04
N HIS A 111 -6.39 11.52 -17.83
CA HIS A 111 -6.31 11.45 -19.28
C HIS A 111 -4.90 11.08 -19.75
N LEU A 112 -3.88 11.77 -19.24
CA LEU A 112 -2.48 11.49 -19.59
C LEU A 112 -2.13 10.03 -19.29
N PHE A 113 -2.46 9.53 -18.10
CA PHE A 113 -2.19 8.13 -17.74
C PHE A 113 -2.88 7.13 -18.67
N CYS A 114 -4.13 7.40 -19.08
CA CYS A 114 -4.90 6.54 -19.97
C CYS A 114 -4.36 6.51 -21.41
N ILE A 115 -3.85 7.64 -21.93
CA ILE A 115 -3.41 7.73 -23.34
C ILE A 115 -1.94 7.43 -23.59
N VAL A 116 -1.09 7.44 -22.55
CA VAL A 116 0.34 7.16 -22.72
C VAL A 116 0.51 5.73 -23.25
N PRO A 117 1.20 5.52 -24.40
CA PRO A 117 1.43 4.20 -24.97
C PRO A 117 2.52 3.48 -24.17
N ARG A 118 2.14 3.00 -22.98
CA ARG A 118 3.09 2.48 -21.98
C ARG A 118 3.90 1.30 -22.48
N TYR A 119 3.31 0.39 -23.26
CA TYR A 119 4.05 -0.75 -23.81
C TYR A 119 5.19 -0.30 -24.71
N THR A 120 4.94 0.58 -25.67
CA THR A 120 5.97 1.12 -26.55
C THR A 120 7.03 1.88 -25.75
N LEU A 121 6.58 2.76 -24.85
CA LEU A 121 7.49 3.56 -24.03
C LEU A 121 8.38 2.71 -23.11
N ILE A 122 7.81 1.73 -22.41
CA ILE A 122 8.50 0.94 -21.40
C ILE A 122 9.24 -0.22 -22.06
N ASP A 123 8.53 -1.09 -22.77
CA ASP A 123 9.06 -2.36 -23.24
C ASP A 123 9.91 -2.21 -24.50
N GLU A 124 9.56 -1.31 -25.43
CA GLU A 124 10.31 -1.13 -26.68
C GLU A 124 11.41 -0.07 -26.56
N ASP A 125 11.13 1.04 -25.85
CA ASP A 125 12.01 2.21 -25.85
C ASP A 125 12.89 2.35 -24.59
N LEU A 126 12.52 1.75 -23.45
CA LEU A 126 13.26 1.89 -22.18
C LEU A 126 14.00 0.61 -21.74
N VAL A 127 13.27 -0.47 -21.41
CA VAL A 127 13.76 -1.63 -20.63
C VAL A 127 14.95 -2.37 -21.29
N PHE A 128 15.20 -2.18 -22.58
CA PHE A 128 16.35 -2.77 -23.30
C PHE A 128 17.26 -1.76 -24.00
N ARG A 129 16.98 -0.47 -23.90
CA ARG A 129 17.73 0.60 -24.59
C ARG A 129 18.33 1.63 -23.65
N TYR A 130 18.04 1.53 -22.36
CA TYR A 130 18.57 2.38 -21.32
C TYR A 130 19.27 1.57 -20.25
N THR A 131 20.47 1.99 -19.87
CA THR A 131 21.05 1.62 -18.59
C THR A 131 20.41 2.45 -17.47
N ASP A 132 20.42 1.93 -16.23
CA ASP A 132 19.95 2.66 -15.05
C ASP A 132 20.64 4.03 -14.89
N ALA A 133 21.90 4.14 -15.31
CA ALA A 133 22.67 5.37 -15.26
C ALA A 133 22.14 6.42 -16.25
N GLU A 134 21.95 6.03 -17.52
CA GLU A 134 21.40 6.91 -18.56
C GLU A 134 19.98 7.36 -18.21
N LEU A 135 19.17 6.44 -17.66
CA LEU A 135 17.81 6.78 -17.26
C LEU A 135 17.79 7.85 -16.15
N ARG A 136 18.66 7.73 -15.16
CA ARG A 136 18.79 8.73 -14.08
C ARG A 136 19.22 10.09 -14.61
N GLU A 137 20.22 10.12 -15.49
CA GLU A 137 20.72 11.37 -16.08
C GLU A 137 19.63 12.08 -16.91
N HIS A 138 18.95 11.34 -17.80
CA HIS A 138 17.89 11.90 -18.64
C HIS A 138 16.67 12.33 -17.82
N LEU A 139 16.32 11.61 -16.75
CA LEU A 139 15.26 12.03 -15.83
C LEU A 139 15.63 13.32 -15.07
N GLN A 140 16.87 13.47 -14.62
CA GLN A 140 17.33 14.71 -13.99
C GLN A 140 17.25 15.88 -14.97
N ALA A 141 17.75 15.71 -16.20
CA ALA A 141 17.71 16.74 -17.23
C ALA A 141 16.27 17.13 -17.62
N SER A 142 15.35 16.15 -17.69
CA SER A 142 13.94 16.39 -18.05
C SER A 142 13.09 16.94 -16.90
N SER A 143 13.46 16.68 -15.64
CA SER A 143 12.75 17.18 -14.46
C SER A 143 12.70 18.72 -14.41
N GLU A 144 13.76 19.39 -14.88
CA GLU A 144 13.81 20.85 -14.99
C GLU A 144 12.85 21.41 -16.06
N TYR A 145 12.55 20.62 -17.09
CA TYR A 145 11.75 21.01 -18.25
C TYR A 145 10.25 20.72 -18.04
N SER A 146 9.91 19.54 -17.51
CA SER A 146 8.53 19.05 -17.39
C SER A 146 7.74 19.70 -16.25
N LEU A 147 8.40 19.98 -15.11
CA LEU A 147 7.74 20.60 -13.94
C LEU A 147 7.35 22.07 -14.19
N LYS A 148 8.03 22.77 -15.10
CA LYS A 148 7.78 24.20 -15.37
C LYS A 148 6.61 24.46 -16.32
N ARG A 149 6.20 23.48 -17.14
CA ARG A 149 5.44 23.79 -18.37
C ARG A 149 3.96 23.41 -18.38
N HIS A 150 3.50 22.42 -17.61
CA HIS A 150 2.18 21.82 -17.90
C HIS A 150 1.13 21.75 -16.78
N HIS A 151 1.47 21.86 -15.48
CA HIS A 151 0.47 21.54 -14.43
C HIS A 151 0.39 22.48 -13.21
N GLY A 152 0.98 23.68 -13.26
CA GLY A 152 1.16 24.49 -12.05
C GLY A 152 2.11 23.80 -11.05
N HIS A 153 2.46 24.45 -9.94
CA HIS A 153 3.33 23.85 -8.92
C HIS A 153 2.57 22.75 -8.14
N LEU A 154 2.44 21.56 -8.74
CA LEU A 154 2.14 20.32 -8.01
C LEU A 154 3.43 19.87 -7.31
N GLU A 155 3.52 20.15 -6.02
CA GLU A 155 4.62 19.67 -5.20
C GLU A 155 4.41 18.17 -4.90
N LEU A 156 5.12 17.33 -5.65
CA LEU A 156 5.05 15.88 -5.46
C LEU A 156 5.84 15.49 -4.21
N VAL A 157 5.25 14.57 -3.43
CA VAL A 157 5.88 14.00 -2.25
C VAL A 157 6.66 12.74 -2.63
N VAL A 158 7.84 12.56 -2.03
CA VAL A 158 8.58 11.31 -2.15
C VAL A 158 7.91 10.26 -1.27
N PRO A 159 7.49 9.10 -1.82
CA PRO A 159 6.91 8.02 -1.03
C PRO A 159 7.85 7.61 0.12
N PRO A 160 7.34 7.27 1.31
CA PRO A 160 8.18 6.90 2.46
C PRO A 160 8.80 5.50 2.35
N VAL A 161 8.37 4.70 1.37
CA VAL A 161 8.82 3.30 1.18
C VAL A 161 10.26 3.20 0.67
N PHE A 162 10.91 2.06 0.93
CA PHE A 162 12.29 1.77 0.48
C PHE A 162 13.30 2.88 0.83
N ASP A 163 13.21 3.37 2.07
CA ASP A 163 13.99 4.51 2.56
C ASP A 163 13.87 5.73 1.65
N ARG A 164 12.63 6.21 1.47
CA ARG A 164 12.30 7.35 0.58
C ARG A 164 12.74 7.14 -0.86
N CYS A 165 12.50 5.94 -1.38
CA CYS A 165 12.89 5.51 -2.72
C CYS A 165 14.41 5.59 -2.99
N THR A 166 15.25 5.53 -1.95
CA THR A 166 16.72 5.54 -2.12
C THR A 166 17.32 4.14 -2.13
N LYS A 167 16.62 3.13 -1.59
CA LYS A 167 17.06 1.74 -1.57
C LYS A 167 16.53 0.98 -2.79
N VAL A 168 17.43 0.33 -3.50
CA VAL A 168 17.11 -0.71 -4.49
C VAL A 168 17.20 -2.06 -3.79
N LEU A 169 16.19 -2.91 -3.98
CA LEU A 169 16.15 -4.28 -3.48
C LEU A 169 16.56 -5.25 -4.57
N ASP A 170 17.49 -6.16 -4.25
CA ASP A 170 17.91 -7.18 -5.19
C ASP A 170 16.76 -8.15 -5.50
N PRO A 171 16.52 -8.54 -6.76
CA PRO A 171 15.46 -9.49 -7.10
C PRO A 171 15.59 -10.84 -6.40
N GLY A 172 16.80 -11.33 -6.19
CA GLY A 172 17.09 -12.56 -5.45
C GLY A 172 16.74 -12.44 -3.97
N GLU A 173 17.11 -11.32 -3.33
CA GLU A 173 16.70 -11.01 -1.94
C GLU A 173 15.17 -10.97 -1.81
N GLN A 174 14.46 -10.36 -2.77
CA GLN A 174 13.00 -10.31 -2.77
C GLN A 174 12.36 -11.71 -2.86
N MET A 175 12.91 -12.58 -3.72
CA MET A 175 12.45 -13.97 -3.84
C MET A 175 12.70 -14.76 -2.55
N MET A 176 13.90 -14.66 -1.98
CA MET A 176 14.24 -15.34 -0.73
C MET A 176 13.37 -14.87 0.43
N ALA A 177 13.15 -13.56 0.58
CA ALA A 177 12.27 -13.02 1.62
C ALA A 177 10.84 -13.59 1.52
N ARG A 178 10.29 -13.65 0.30
CA ARG A 178 8.98 -14.25 0.03
C ARG A 178 8.93 -15.73 0.43
N ASP A 179 9.93 -16.50 0.06
CA ASP A 179 9.94 -17.95 0.28
C ASP A 179 10.10 -18.28 1.77
N LEU A 180 11.00 -17.58 2.47
CA LEU A 180 11.17 -17.69 3.92
C LEU A 180 9.89 -17.32 4.68
N TYR A 181 9.20 -16.26 4.25
CA TYR A 181 7.92 -15.87 4.83
C TYR A 181 6.86 -16.96 4.63
N TRP A 182 6.75 -17.52 3.43
CA TRP A 182 5.80 -18.59 3.16
C TRP A 182 6.09 -19.84 3.98
N GLU A 183 7.37 -20.20 4.12
CA GLU A 183 7.79 -21.33 4.95
C GLU A 183 7.40 -21.12 6.42
N ALA A 184 7.57 -19.90 6.93
CA ALA A 184 7.17 -19.54 8.29
C ALA A 184 5.64 -19.60 8.51
N VAL A 185 4.82 -19.31 7.48
CA VAL A 185 3.36 -19.24 7.64
C VAL A 185 2.63 -20.55 7.31
N TYR A 186 3.09 -21.35 6.32
CA TYR A 186 2.25 -22.39 5.72
C TYR A 186 2.44 -23.81 6.28
N HIS A 187 3.47 -24.10 7.09
CA HIS A 187 3.76 -25.47 7.51
C HIS A 187 3.42 -25.75 8.98
N ASP A 188 2.36 -26.53 9.18
CA ASP A 188 1.81 -26.99 10.47
C ASP A 188 2.67 -28.08 11.17
N GLN A 189 3.94 -28.23 10.76
CA GLN A 189 4.86 -29.17 11.38
C GLN A 189 5.34 -28.61 12.74
N PRO A 190 5.31 -29.40 13.83
CA PRO A 190 5.77 -28.95 15.15
C PRO A 190 7.21 -28.40 15.16
N SER A 191 8.10 -28.96 14.33
CA SER A 191 9.49 -28.48 14.16
C SER A 191 9.56 -27.04 13.64
N ASN A 192 8.60 -26.64 12.80
CA ASN A 192 8.60 -25.31 12.19
C ASN A 192 8.14 -24.23 13.19
N LYS A 193 7.40 -24.60 14.23
CA LYS A 193 7.11 -23.70 15.37
C LYS A 193 8.34 -23.35 16.19
N GLU A 194 9.41 -24.13 16.10
CA GLU A 194 10.69 -23.82 16.73
C GLU A 194 11.60 -23.01 15.79
N MET A 195 11.54 -23.26 14.48
CA MET A 195 12.31 -22.52 13.47
C MET A 195 11.68 -21.19 13.03
N GLY A 196 10.42 -20.92 13.39
CA GLY A 196 9.68 -19.73 12.95
C GLY A 196 10.39 -18.41 13.26
N GLU A 197 11.10 -18.31 14.39
CA GLU A 197 11.93 -17.14 14.71
C GLU A 197 13.05 -16.95 13.68
N GLU A 198 13.82 -18.00 13.41
CA GLU A 198 14.96 -17.93 12.48
C GLU A 198 14.50 -17.60 11.05
N LEU A 199 13.40 -18.22 10.60
CA LEU A 199 12.84 -17.97 9.27
C LEU A 199 12.39 -16.50 9.12
N LEU A 200 11.69 -15.96 10.13
CA LEU A 200 11.22 -14.58 10.10
C LEU A 200 12.36 -13.57 10.23
N ILE A 201 13.39 -13.85 11.05
CA ILE A 201 14.59 -13.01 11.12
C ILE A 201 15.27 -12.95 9.76
N LYS A 202 15.55 -14.10 9.12
CA LYS A 202 16.17 -14.13 7.78
C LYS A 202 15.29 -13.45 6.73
N CYS A 203 13.97 -13.61 6.82
CA CYS A 203 13.03 -12.92 5.93
C CYS A 203 13.18 -11.38 6.04
N ILE A 204 13.24 -10.86 7.27
CA ILE A 204 13.43 -9.42 7.55
C ILE A 204 14.81 -8.94 7.09
N GLU A 205 15.86 -9.75 7.25
CA GLU A 205 17.20 -9.41 6.75
C GLU A 205 17.22 -9.25 5.22
N MET A 206 16.51 -10.14 4.50
CA MET A 206 16.42 -10.08 3.04
C MET A 206 15.50 -8.94 2.57
N ASN A 207 14.44 -8.61 3.32
CA ASN A 207 13.57 -7.49 2.99
C ASN A 207 13.04 -6.77 4.25
N PRO A 208 13.77 -5.73 4.74
CA PRO A 208 13.43 -5.06 5.99
C PRO A 208 12.31 -4.01 5.83
N PHE A 209 11.72 -3.90 4.64
CA PHE A 209 10.71 -2.88 4.32
C PHE A 209 9.27 -3.41 4.37
N VAL A 210 9.08 -4.69 4.68
CA VAL A 210 7.75 -5.33 4.75
C VAL A 210 7.34 -5.48 6.20
N GLY A 211 6.13 -5.06 6.56
CA GLY A 211 5.68 -5.02 7.95
C GLY A 211 5.25 -6.37 8.51
N GLU A 212 4.65 -7.23 7.68
CA GLU A 212 4.04 -8.49 8.09
C GLU A 212 5.01 -9.48 8.77
N PRO A 213 6.24 -9.71 8.28
CA PRO A 213 7.23 -10.53 8.98
C PRO A 213 7.52 -10.04 10.40
N HIS A 214 7.63 -8.71 10.60
CA HIS A 214 7.80 -8.12 11.93
C HIS A 214 6.58 -8.36 12.83
N VAL A 215 5.36 -8.28 12.28
CA VAL A 215 4.13 -8.59 13.04
C VAL A 215 4.10 -10.04 13.49
N LEU A 216 4.48 -10.98 12.62
CA LEU A 216 4.54 -12.40 12.99
C LEU A 216 5.66 -12.70 13.99
N LEU A 217 6.82 -12.06 13.85
CA LEU A 217 7.93 -12.20 14.79
C LEU A 217 7.57 -11.62 16.16
N SER A 218 6.84 -10.50 16.18
CA SER A 218 6.24 -9.93 17.39
C SER A 218 5.34 -10.94 18.09
N GLN A 219 4.42 -11.57 17.35
CA GLN A 219 3.54 -12.61 17.89
C GLN A 219 4.32 -13.82 18.42
N PHE A 220 5.38 -14.24 17.72
CA PHE A 220 6.27 -15.30 18.18
C PHE A 220 6.87 -14.97 19.55
N TYR A 221 7.47 -13.77 19.70
CA TYR A 221 8.05 -13.31 20.96
C TYR A 221 7.01 -13.19 22.07
N MET A 222 5.83 -12.66 21.77
CA MET A 222 4.72 -12.56 22.70
C MET A 222 4.32 -13.93 23.26
N SER A 223 4.25 -14.95 22.40
CA SER A 223 3.90 -16.32 22.81
C SER A 223 4.91 -16.97 23.77
N ARG A 224 6.16 -16.47 23.79
CA ARG A 224 7.27 -16.95 24.63
C ARG A 224 7.56 -16.02 25.82
N GLY A 225 6.72 -15.03 26.07
CA GLY A 225 6.92 -14.05 27.17
C GLY A 225 8.05 -13.05 26.94
N ARG A 226 8.58 -12.96 25.71
CA ARG A 226 9.62 -12.01 25.30
C ARG A 226 8.98 -10.66 24.93
N PHE A 227 8.35 -10.01 25.91
CA PHE A 227 7.50 -8.84 25.69
C PHE A 227 8.22 -7.62 25.12
N GLU A 228 9.47 -7.36 25.53
CA GLU A 228 10.23 -6.20 25.03
C GLU A 228 10.57 -6.35 23.54
N GLU A 229 10.98 -7.54 23.13
CA GLU A 229 11.27 -7.86 21.73
C GLU A 229 9.98 -7.89 20.91
N GLY A 230 8.92 -8.50 21.44
CA GLY A 230 7.59 -8.49 20.84
C GLY A 230 7.09 -7.07 20.59
N LYS A 231 7.25 -6.15 21.55
CA LYS A 231 6.88 -4.74 21.39
C LYS A 231 7.70 -4.07 20.29
N ARG A 232 9.02 -4.26 20.28
CA ARG A 232 9.94 -3.64 19.30
C ARG A 232 9.56 -4.01 17.87
N GLU A 233 9.39 -5.31 17.62
CA GLU A 233 9.01 -5.82 16.30
C GLU A 233 7.59 -5.37 15.93
N GLY A 234 6.66 -5.37 16.88
CA GLY A 234 5.31 -4.87 16.66
C GLY A 234 5.29 -3.38 16.28
N GLU A 235 6.04 -2.52 16.97
CA GLU A 235 6.10 -1.09 16.66
C GLU A 235 6.76 -0.83 15.29
N LYS A 236 7.77 -1.64 14.91
CA LYS A 236 8.40 -1.58 13.58
C LYS A 236 7.44 -2.04 12.47
N GLY A 237 6.79 -3.19 12.65
CA GLY A 237 5.82 -3.74 11.70
C GLY A 237 4.64 -2.78 11.49
N LEU A 238 4.13 -2.18 12.57
CA LEU A 238 3.07 -1.17 12.48
C LEU A 238 3.52 0.05 11.65
N GLY A 239 4.75 0.55 11.88
CA GLY A 239 5.30 1.65 11.11
C GLY A 239 5.33 1.36 9.60
N LEU A 240 5.86 0.19 9.22
CA LEU A 240 5.97 -0.22 7.82
C LEU A 240 4.59 -0.42 7.15
N LEU A 241 3.64 -1.06 7.84
CA LEU A 241 2.27 -1.20 7.34
C LEU A 241 1.62 0.16 7.06
N LEU A 242 1.84 1.14 7.95
CA LEU A 242 1.30 2.49 7.78
C LEU A 242 2.02 3.27 6.67
N GLU A 243 3.32 3.09 6.51
CA GLU A 243 4.10 3.70 5.42
C GLU A 243 3.69 3.14 4.04
N TRP A 244 3.44 1.84 3.94
CA TRP A 244 2.96 1.23 2.69
C TRP A 244 1.51 1.60 2.38
N GLY A 245 0.63 1.63 3.38
CA GLY A 245 -0.80 1.85 3.17
C GLY A 245 -1.54 0.69 2.48
N CYS A 246 -0.87 -0.43 2.24
CA CYS A 246 -1.46 -1.67 1.75
C CYS A 246 -0.74 -2.88 2.35
N ALA A 247 -1.37 -4.05 2.25
CA ALA A 247 -0.77 -5.31 2.72
C ALA A 247 0.12 -5.90 1.62
N TRP A 248 1.31 -6.39 1.97
CA TRP A 248 2.13 -7.26 1.15
C TRP A 248 1.55 -8.69 1.14
N ASP A 249 1.14 -9.21 2.30
CA ASP A 249 0.37 -10.45 2.38
C ASP A 249 -1.13 -10.18 2.24
N LYS A 250 -1.67 -10.51 1.06
CA LYS A 250 -3.06 -10.26 0.67
C LYS A 250 -4.09 -11.20 1.32
N ARG A 251 -3.68 -12.22 2.08
CA ARG A 251 -4.62 -13.11 2.79
C ARG A 251 -5.37 -12.40 3.92
N VAL A 252 -4.79 -11.34 4.45
CA VAL A 252 -5.37 -10.50 5.50
C VAL A 252 -5.40 -9.06 4.98
N SER A 253 -6.50 -8.35 5.25
CA SER A 253 -6.60 -6.95 4.85
C SER A 253 -5.56 -6.10 5.59
N TRP A 254 -5.23 -4.94 5.01
CA TRP A 254 -4.35 -3.97 5.67
C TRP A 254 -4.91 -3.55 7.04
N GLU A 255 -6.23 -3.34 7.13
CA GLU A 255 -6.94 -3.04 8.38
C GLU A 255 -6.77 -4.17 9.40
N GLY A 256 -6.83 -5.43 8.95
CA GLY A 256 -6.61 -6.61 9.78
C GLY A 256 -5.20 -6.66 10.34
N TRP A 257 -4.19 -6.48 9.49
CA TRP A 257 -2.78 -6.43 9.90
C TRP A 257 -2.51 -5.30 10.89
N VAL A 258 -2.99 -4.08 10.59
CA VAL A 258 -2.82 -2.92 11.48
C VAL A 258 -3.52 -3.16 12.83
N SER A 259 -4.73 -3.72 12.82
CA SER A 259 -5.48 -4.01 14.05
C SER A 259 -4.78 -5.08 14.90
N TRP A 260 -4.34 -6.18 14.29
CA TRP A 260 -3.63 -7.24 14.98
C TRP A 260 -2.31 -6.75 15.59
N CYS A 261 -1.53 -6.00 14.81
CA CYS A 261 -0.29 -5.41 15.28
C CYS A 261 -0.49 -4.49 16.51
N ARG A 262 -1.57 -3.69 16.51
CA ARG A 262 -1.93 -2.85 17.66
C ARG A 262 -2.28 -3.67 18.90
N VAL A 263 -2.96 -4.80 18.74
CA VAL A 263 -3.23 -5.74 19.85
C VAL A 263 -1.91 -6.29 20.42
N LEU A 264 -1.00 -6.74 19.56
CA LEU A 264 0.32 -7.24 19.98
C LEU A 264 1.08 -6.17 20.79
N VAL A 265 1.19 -4.95 20.28
CA VAL A 265 1.90 -3.85 20.96
C VAL A 265 1.23 -3.47 22.29
N SER A 266 -0.11 -3.44 22.36
CA SER A 266 -0.83 -3.19 23.62
C SER A 266 -0.54 -4.28 24.65
N LYS A 267 -0.66 -5.55 24.23
CA LYS A 267 -0.44 -6.71 25.09
C LYS A 267 1.00 -6.84 25.55
N ALA A 268 1.96 -6.47 24.70
CA ALA A 268 3.37 -6.39 25.06
C ALA A 268 3.61 -5.37 26.19
N LYS A 269 3.00 -4.18 26.11
CA LYS A 269 3.07 -3.14 27.15
C LYS A 269 2.44 -3.59 28.46
N GLU A 270 1.34 -4.33 28.38
CA GLU A 270 0.68 -4.95 29.54
C GLU A 270 1.46 -6.18 30.08
N ARG A 271 2.49 -6.64 29.36
CA ARG A 271 3.24 -7.86 29.65
C ARG A 271 2.32 -9.06 29.85
N SER A 272 1.26 -9.14 29.04
CA SER A 272 0.24 -10.18 29.12
C SER A 272 0.02 -10.82 27.76
N TRP A 273 -0.01 -12.15 27.71
CA TRP A 273 -0.39 -12.89 26.51
C TRP A 273 -1.24 -14.11 26.91
N PRO A 274 -2.35 -14.40 26.21
CA PRO A 274 -3.15 -15.56 26.52
C PRO A 274 -2.41 -16.87 26.23
N HIS A 275 -2.62 -17.87 27.08
CA HIS A 275 -2.03 -19.22 26.93
C HIS A 275 -3.05 -20.28 26.52
N THR A 276 -4.29 -19.87 26.23
CA THR A 276 -5.37 -20.76 25.76
C THR A 276 -5.88 -20.29 24.41
N SER A 277 -6.33 -21.22 23.56
CA SER A 277 -6.92 -20.89 22.26
C SER A 277 -8.11 -19.95 22.40
N TRP A 278 -8.95 -20.18 23.42
CA TRP A 278 -10.06 -19.28 23.73
C TRP A 278 -9.59 -17.87 24.10
N GLY A 279 -8.53 -17.76 24.89
CA GLY A 279 -7.95 -16.48 25.25
C GLY A 279 -7.39 -15.71 24.05
N ILE A 280 -6.77 -16.42 23.08
CA ILE A 280 -6.30 -15.82 21.83
C ILE A 280 -7.48 -15.34 20.97
N ILE A 281 -8.50 -16.18 20.78
CA ILE A 281 -9.71 -15.82 20.02
C ILE A 281 -10.44 -14.62 20.66
N SER A 282 -10.41 -14.55 22.00
CA SER A 282 -11.05 -13.46 22.74
C SER A 282 -10.24 -12.16 22.74
N LEU A 283 -9.04 -12.11 22.15
CA LEU A 283 -8.27 -10.88 22.03
C LEU A 283 -9.03 -9.88 21.14
N GLY A 284 -9.34 -8.71 21.70
CA GLY A 284 -10.08 -7.66 21.00
C GLY A 284 -11.60 -7.76 21.15
N HIS A 285 -12.13 -8.73 21.91
CA HIS A 285 -13.52 -8.70 22.33
C HIS A 285 -13.77 -7.45 23.20
N VAL A 286 -14.69 -6.60 22.77
CA VAL A 286 -15.20 -5.49 23.58
C VAL A 286 -16.18 -6.08 24.58
N LYS A 287 -15.99 -5.81 25.87
CA LYS A 287 -16.95 -6.17 26.93
C LYS A 287 -18.23 -5.35 26.81
#